data_AF-A0A060BRY2-F1
#
_entry.id   AF-A0A060BRY2-F1
#
_cell.length_a   1.000
_cell.length_b   1.000
_cell.length_c   1.000
_cell.angle_alpha   90.00
_cell.angle_beta   90.00
_cell.angle_gamma   90.00
#
_symmetry.space_group_name_H-M   'P 1'
#
loop_
_entity.id
_entity.type
_entity.pdbx_description
1 polymer ?
#
loop_
_entity_poly.entity_id
_entity_poly.type
_entity_poly.pdbx_seq_one_letter_code
_entity_poly.pdbx_strand_id
1 'polypeptide(L)'
;FIINGQRVFVKGMNWTPADVLLDLSPKRYEWTLRAVRDMGVQLIRVWGGGLLETESFYKTCNELGIMVWQDFPIGNQDTPDYPQDIWEAQVVQNIFRLRNQPSLVMWCGGNDLIPIRLATQRLWASWNATSISLTLPGSFVRATPDDGSIHLYPD
;
A
#
# COMPACT_ATOMS: atom_id res chain seq x y z
N PHE A 1 -8.16 -8.93 9.84
CA PHE A 1 -6.95 -9.61 9.33
C PHE A 1 -6.76 -10.93 10.09
N ILE A 2 -6.04 -11.89 9.51
CA ILE A 2 -5.58 -13.10 10.22
C ILE A 2 -4.06 -13.05 10.23
N ILE A 3 -3.46 -12.95 11.41
CA ILE A 3 -2.01 -12.87 11.59
C ILE A 3 -1.58 -14.08 12.40
N ASN A 4 -0.67 -14.90 11.84
CA ASN A 4 -0.21 -16.14 12.48
C ASN A 4 -1.36 -17.05 12.95
N GLY A 5 -2.41 -17.17 12.16
CA GLY A 5 -3.60 -17.97 12.46
C GLY A 5 -4.60 -17.33 13.44
N GLN A 6 -4.30 -16.16 14.00
CA GLN A 6 -5.17 -15.45 14.94
C GLN A 6 -5.95 -14.36 14.22
N ARG A 7 -7.27 -14.30 14.44
CA ARG A 7 -8.11 -13.21 13.94
C ARG A 7 -7.81 -11.95 14.75
N VAL A 8 -7.46 -10.87 14.06
CA VAL A 8 -7.16 -9.56 14.64
C VAL A 8 -8.18 -8.54 14.13
N PHE A 9 -8.85 -7.88 15.07
CA PHE A 9 -9.59 -6.64 14.80
C PHE A 9 -8.59 -5.50 14.65
N VAL A 10 -8.60 -4.82 13.52
CA VAL A 10 -7.60 -3.80 13.19
C VAL A 10 -8.12 -2.41 13.52
N LYS A 11 -7.39 -1.72 14.39
CA LYS A 11 -7.50 -0.26 14.57
C LYS A 11 -6.43 0.40 13.73
N GLY A 12 -6.82 1.13 12.69
CA GLY A 12 -5.89 1.68 11.72
C GLY A 12 -6.08 3.16 11.43
N MET A 13 -5.16 3.70 10.63
CA MET A 13 -5.25 5.04 10.04
C MET A 13 -4.68 5.06 8.62
N ASN A 14 -5.00 6.10 7.86
CA ASN A 14 -4.31 6.41 6.61
C ASN A 14 -3.06 7.25 6.90
N TRP A 15 -2.01 7.02 6.14
CA TRP A 15 -0.75 7.76 6.17
C TRP A 15 -0.52 8.45 4.83
N THR A 16 -0.29 9.75 4.92
CA THR A 16 0.11 10.62 3.81
C THR A 16 1.58 10.99 3.98
N PRO A 17 2.26 11.51 2.94
CA PRO A 17 3.63 12.00 3.08
C PRO A 17 3.76 12.94 4.27
N ALA A 18 4.72 12.66 5.16
CA ALA A 18 4.89 13.40 6.41
C ALA A 18 5.44 14.82 6.19
N ASP A 19 6.02 15.09 5.02
CA ASP A 19 6.60 16.37 4.67
C ASP A 19 6.48 16.60 3.14
N VAL A 20 6.16 17.83 2.74
CA VAL A 20 5.94 18.20 1.32
C VAL A 20 7.25 18.27 0.52
N LEU A 21 8.37 18.55 1.19
CA LEU A 21 9.71 18.60 0.58
C LEU A 21 10.48 17.29 0.77
N LEU A 22 9.81 16.26 1.30
CA LEU A 22 10.40 14.96 1.55
C LEU A 22 11.58 14.98 2.54
N ASP A 23 11.56 15.89 3.54
CA ASP A 23 12.44 15.78 4.71
C ASP A 23 12.02 14.60 5.61
N LEU A 24 12.39 13.41 5.17
CA LEU A 24 11.95 12.12 5.69
C LEU A 24 13.07 11.41 6.46
N SER A 25 13.72 12.13 7.37
CA SER A 25 14.82 11.55 8.15
C SER A 25 14.35 10.40 9.06
N PRO A 26 15.21 9.40 9.35
CA PRO A 26 14.85 8.29 10.24
C PRO A 26 14.33 8.73 11.61
N LYS A 27 14.88 9.82 12.15
CA LYS A 27 14.47 10.39 13.44
C LYS A 27 13.03 10.94 13.41
N ARG A 28 12.61 11.52 12.28
CA ARG A 28 11.24 12.01 12.11
C ARG A 28 10.26 10.84 12.02
N TYR A 29 10.61 9.79 11.27
CA TYR A 29 9.80 8.56 11.26
C TYR A 29 9.67 7.94 12.63
N GLU A 30 10.78 7.79 13.35
CA GLU A 30 10.75 7.23 14.70
C GLU A 30 9.83 8.02 15.62
N TRP A 31 9.95 9.35 15.62
CA TRP A 31 9.11 10.20 16.45
C TRP A 31 7.62 10.05 16.10
N THR A 32 7.26 10.17 14.81
CA THR A 32 5.85 10.11 14.38
C THR A 32 5.26 8.71 14.58
N LEU A 33 5.99 7.64 14.23
CA LEU A 33 5.49 6.27 14.36
C LEU A 33 5.41 5.81 15.81
N ARG A 34 6.26 6.32 16.71
CA ARG A 34 6.07 6.14 18.16
C ARG A 34 4.78 6.75 18.64
N ALA A 35 4.46 7.97 18.20
CA ALA A 35 3.16 8.59 18.52
C ALA A 35 1.98 7.75 17.98
N VAL A 36 2.10 7.22 16.76
CA VAL A 36 1.10 6.29 16.19
C VAL A 36 0.90 5.05 17.07
N ARG A 37 1.99 4.39 17.47
CA ARG A 37 1.94 3.24 18.38
C ARG A 37 1.28 3.61 19.72
N ASP A 38 1.65 4.76 20.28
CA ASP A 38 1.18 5.19 21.60
C ASP A 38 -0.32 5.56 21.60
N MET A 39 -0.88 5.91 20.44
CA MET A 39 -2.34 6.01 20.21
C MET A 39 -3.05 4.64 20.12
N GLY A 40 -2.30 3.53 20.16
CA GLY A 40 -2.84 2.18 20.07
C GLY A 40 -3.27 1.79 18.66
N VAL A 41 -2.71 2.44 17.63
CA VAL A 41 -2.91 2.10 16.22
C VAL A 41 -2.07 0.88 15.87
N GLN A 42 -2.67 -0.04 15.13
CA GLN A 42 -2.11 -1.34 14.80
C GLN A 42 -1.77 -1.47 13.31
N LEU A 43 -2.44 -0.70 12.45
CA LEU A 43 -2.22 -0.71 11.01
C LEU A 43 -2.19 0.70 10.43
N ILE A 44 -1.19 0.96 9.60
CA ILE A 44 -1.11 2.13 8.76
C ILE A 44 -1.41 1.71 7.32
N ARG A 45 -2.36 2.38 6.68
CA ARG A 45 -2.53 2.35 5.23
C ARG A 45 -1.72 3.49 4.62
N VAL A 46 -0.64 3.18 3.93
CA VAL A 46 0.10 4.16 3.14
C VAL A 46 -0.70 4.43 1.87
N TRP A 47 -1.25 5.65 1.78
CA TRP A 47 -2.19 6.03 0.73
C TRP A 47 -1.53 6.19 -0.64
N GLY A 48 -2.21 5.71 -1.68
CA GLY A 48 -1.69 5.64 -3.06
C GLY A 48 -1.51 6.97 -3.80
N GLY A 49 -1.88 8.12 -3.22
CA GLY A 49 -1.47 9.42 -3.76
C GLY A 49 -0.19 9.98 -3.13
N GLY A 50 0.43 9.22 -2.23
CA GLY A 50 1.70 9.54 -1.60
C GLY A 50 2.87 8.77 -2.24
N LEU A 51 3.78 8.32 -1.39
CA LEU A 51 4.98 7.61 -1.76
C LEU A 51 4.84 6.12 -1.47
N LEU A 52 5.59 5.29 -2.19
CA LEU A 52 6.03 4.02 -1.63
C LEU A 52 7.13 4.33 -0.62
N GLU A 53 6.81 4.18 0.66
CA GLU A 53 7.60 4.77 1.74
C GLU A 53 9.07 4.32 1.80
N THR A 54 9.87 5.05 2.57
CA THR A 54 11.32 4.77 2.72
C THR A 54 11.59 3.47 3.48
N GLU A 55 12.78 2.88 3.34
CA GLU A 55 13.19 1.72 4.16
C GLU A 55 13.16 2.01 5.67
N SER A 56 13.45 3.24 6.06
CA SER A 56 13.42 3.67 7.47
C SER A 56 12.00 3.57 8.04
N PHE A 57 10.98 3.97 7.27
CA PHE A 57 9.58 3.81 7.65
C PHE A 57 9.24 2.34 7.96
N TYR A 58 9.50 1.42 7.02
CA TYR A 58 9.17 0.00 7.23
C TYR A 58 9.98 -0.63 8.36
N LYS A 59 11.27 -0.28 8.48
CA LYS A 59 12.11 -0.76 9.58
C LYS A 59 11.55 -0.34 10.92
N THR A 60 11.16 0.93 11.07
CA THR A 60 10.53 1.43 12.29
C THR A 60 9.17 0.76 12.54
N CYS A 61 8.34 0.56 11.51
CA CYS A 61 7.08 -0.20 11.64
C CYS A 61 7.32 -1.64 12.12
N ASN A 62 8.35 -2.33 11.59
CA ASN A 62 8.73 -3.67 12.05
C ASN A 62 9.12 -3.67 13.53
N GLU A 63 9.95 -2.72 13.96
CA GLU A 63 10.42 -2.60 15.34
C GLU A 63 9.29 -2.25 16.32
N LEU A 64 8.31 -1.45 15.88
CA LEU A 64 7.18 -1.04 16.71
C LEU A 64 5.98 -2.00 16.64
N GLY A 65 6.01 -3.00 15.76
CA GLY A 65 4.90 -3.93 15.57
C GLY A 65 3.66 -3.30 14.90
N ILE A 66 3.87 -2.30 14.04
CA ILE A 66 2.80 -1.63 13.28
C ILE A 66 2.68 -2.32 11.92
N MET A 67 1.49 -2.82 11.60
CA MET A 67 1.20 -3.40 10.30
C MET A 67 1.08 -2.31 9.23
N VAL A 68 1.41 -2.66 8.00
CA VAL A 68 1.36 -1.77 6.84
C VAL A 68 0.52 -2.39 5.74
N TRP A 69 -0.49 -1.65 5.32
CA TRP A 69 -1.16 -1.81 4.03
C TRP A 69 -0.50 -0.81 3.08
N GLN A 70 0.06 -1.28 1.97
CA GLN A 70 0.70 -0.43 0.98
C GLN A 70 -0.10 -0.34 -0.32
N ASP A 71 -0.60 0.85 -0.63
CA ASP A 71 -1.08 1.17 -1.97
C ASP A 71 0.10 1.39 -2.92
N PHE A 72 -0.02 0.99 -4.18
CA PHE A 72 0.83 1.52 -5.25
C PHE A 72 0.44 2.96 -5.59
N PRO A 73 1.39 3.79 -6.10
CA PRO A 73 1.22 5.23 -6.22
C PRO A 73 0.38 5.64 -7.45
N ILE A 74 -0.80 5.04 -7.58
CA ILE A 74 -1.82 5.39 -8.58
C ILE A 74 -3.15 5.53 -7.85
N GLY A 75 -3.81 6.67 -8.00
CA GLY A 75 -5.12 6.87 -7.39
C GLY A 75 -5.84 8.12 -7.84
N ASN A 76 -7.16 8.16 -7.63
CA ASN A 76 -8.05 9.31 -7.82
C ASN A 76 -8.11 9.91 -9.24
N GLN A 77 -7.50 9.27 -10.23
CA GLN A 77 -7.51 9.73 -11.61
C GLN A 77 -7.30 8.59 -12.59
N ASP A 78 -7.82 8.77 -13.80
CA ASP A 78 -7.51 7.90 -14.93
C ASP A 78 -6.08 8.17 -15.43
N THR A 79 -5.37 7.10 -15.77
CA THR A 79 -4.02 7.17 -16.32
C THR A 79 -3.93 6.36 -17.62
N PRO A 80 -4.68 6.73 -18.69
CA PRO A 80 -4.80 5.94 -19.92
C PRO A 80 -3.49 5.82 -20.69
N ASP A 81 -2.64 6.83 -20.57
CA ASP A 81 -1.36 6.93 -21.29
C ASP A 81 -0.15 6.55 -20.42
N TYR A 82 -0.38 5.95 -19.24
CA TYR A 82 0.73 5.52 -18.39
C TYR A 82 1.49 4.38 -19.08
N PRO A 83 2.80 4.54 -19.37
CA PRO A 83 3.57 3.52 -20.07
C PRO A 83 3.61 2.21 -19.28
N GLN A 84 3.16 1.12 -19.90
CA GLN A 84 3.00 -0.17 -19.21
C GLN A 84 4.34 -0.77 -18.78
N ASP A 85 5.38 -0.59 -19.59
CA ASP A 85 6.74 -1.01 -19.28
C ASP A 85 7.31 -0.30 -18.05
N ILE A 86 7.06 1.01 -17.93
CA ILE A 86 7.45 1.79 -16.74
C ILE A 86 6.67 1.35 -15.51
N TRP A 87 5.36 1.14 -15.66
CA TRP A 87 4.53 0.63 -14.56
C TRP A 87 5.01 -0.74 -14.07
N GLU A 88 5.20 -1.70 -14.97
CA GLU A 88 5.69 -3.04 -14.62
C GLU A 88 7.05 -2.97 -13.93
N ALA A 89 7.99 -2.17 -14.45
CA ALA A 89 9.29 -1.98 -13.83
C ALA A 89 9.18 -1.41 -12.40
N GLN A 90 8.31 -0.41 -12.18
CA GLN A 90 8.07 0.15 -10.86
C GLN A 90 7.46 -0.87 -9.89
N VAL A 91 6.51 -1.68 -10.36
CA VAL A 91 5.88 -2.74 -9.56
C VAL A 91 6.92 -3.77 -9.14
N VAL A 92 7.68 -4.30 -10.10
CA VAL A 92 8.75 -5.26 -9.84
C VAL A 92 9.74 -4.72 -8.82
N GLN A 93 10.30 -3.52 -9.08
CA GLN A 93 11.32 -2.91 -8.22
C GLN A 93 10.84 -2.78 -6.77
N ASN A 94 9.61 -2.31 -6.56
CA ASN A 94 9.11 -2.05 -5.22
C ASN A 94 8.68 -3.32 -4.48
N ILE A 95 8.17 -4.33 -5.19
CA ILE A 95 7.94 -5.63 -4.57
C ILE A 95 9.25 -6.22 -4.08
N PHE A 96 10.31 -6.23 -4.90
CA PHE A 96 11.61 -6.75 -4.47
C PHE A 96 12.19 -5.99 -3.28
N ARG A 97 12.03 -4.66 -3.26
CA ARG A 97 12.49 -3.80 -2.16
C ARG A 97 11.77 -4.10 -0.84
N LEU A 98 10.46 -4.41 -0.88
CA LEU A 98 9.60 -4.39 0.31
C LEU A 98 9.06 -5.76 0.75
N ARG A 99 9.08 -6.79 -0.10
CA ARG A 99 8.45 -8.09 0.17
C ARG A 99 8.99 -8.84 1.41
N ASN A 100 10.16 -8.44 1.92
CA ASN A 100 10.77 -9.02 3.11
C ASN A 100 10.50 -8.21 4.40
N GLN A 101 9.69 -7.16 4.32
CA GLN A 101 9.30 -6.36 5.49
C GLN A 101 8.13 -7.05 6.22
N PRO A 102 8.30 -7.58 7.45
CA PRO A 102 7.23 -8.29 8.15
C PRO A 102 6.06 -7.39 8.55
N SER A 103 6.27 -6.08 8.67
CA SER A 103 5.17 -5.12 8.86
C SER A 103 4.24 -5.05 7.65
N LEU A 104 4.73 -5.33 6.44
CA LEU A 104 3.91 -5.28 5.23
C LEU A 104 2.99 -6.50 5.16
N VAL A 105 1.71 -6.28 5.43
CA VAL A 105 0.69 -7.34 5.50
C VAL A 105 -0.27 -7.34 4.32
N MET A 106 -0.30 -6.27 3.52
CA MET A 106 -1.19 -6.15 2.37
C MET A 106 -0.60 -5.23 1.30
N TRP A 107 -0.67 -5.69 0.06
CA TRP A 107 -0.49 -4.86 -1.12
C TRP A 107 -1.86 -4.45 -1.69
N CYS A 108 -1.97 -3.21 -2.15
CA CYS A 108 -3.14 -2.69 -2.83
C CYS A 108 -2.71 -2.01 -4.15
N GLY A 109 -3.44 -2.28 -5.23
CA GLY A 109 -3.08 -1.82 -6.57
C GLY A 109 -3.22 -0.31 -6.81
N GLY A 110 -3.91 0.42 -5.92
CA GLY A 110 -4.11 1.86 -6.03
C GLY A 110 -5.30 2.37 -5.22
N ASN A 111 -5.50 3.69 -5.20
CA ASN A 111 -6.55 4.36 -4.43
C ASN A 111 -7.74 4.81 -5.31
N ASP A 112 -8.96 4.40 -4.96
CA ASP A 112 -10.24 4.87 -5.57
C ASP A 112 -10.25 4.89 -7.10
N LEU A 113 -9.66 3.87 -7.71
CA LEU A 113 -9.67 3.72 -9.16
C LEU A 113 -11.01 3.14 -9.62
N ILE A 114 -11.52 3.65 -10.74
CA ILE A 114 -12.78 3.18 -11.32
C ILE A 114 -12.52 1.82 -12.03
N PRO A 115 -13.06 0.69 -11.53
CA PRO A 115 -12.67 -0.64 -12.00
C PRO A 115 -13.09 -0.96 -13.45
N ILE A 116 -14.16 -0.32 -13.92
CA ILE A 116 -14.72 -0.56 -15.26
C ILE A 116 -13.90 0.10 -16.38
N ARG A 117 -12.95 0.98 -16.05
CA ARG A 117 -12.18 1.72 -17.04
C ARG A 117 -11.03 0.88 -17.59
N LEU A 118 -10.89 0.87 -18.91
CA LEU A 118 -9.89 0.06 -19.60
C LEU A 118 -8.45 0.39 -19.15
N ALA A 119 -8.17 1.66 -18.87
CA ALA A 119 -6.87 2.11 -18.34
C ALA A 119 -6.54 1.44 -17.00
N THR A 120 -7.49 1.49 -16.05
CA THR A 120 -7.40 0.83 -14.75
C THR A 120 -7.21 -0.68 -14.89
N GLN A 121 -8.02 -1.31 -15.74
CA GLN A 121 -7.97 -2.76 -15.94
C GLN A 121 -6.61 -3.24 -16.47
N ARG A 122 -5.98 -2.48 -17.38
CA ARG A 122 -4.64 -2.80 -17.91
C ARG A 122 -3.58 -2.76 -16.82
N LEU A 123 -3.54 -1.67 -16.05
CA LEU A 123 -2.58 -1.50 -14.95
C LEU A 123 -2.77 -2.56 -13.86
N TRP A 124 -4.02 -2.89 -13.53
CA TRP A 124 -4.32 -3.93 -12.55
C TRP A 124 -3.97 -5.32 -13.05
N ALA A 125 -4.19 -5.62 -14.33
CA ALA A 125 -3.85 -6.92 -14.90
C ALA A 125 -2.34 -7.20 -14.82
N SER A 126 -1.51 -6.22 -15.24
CA SER A 126 -0.05 -6.33 -15.17
C SER A 126 0.47 -6.33 -13.73
N TRP A 127 -0.09 -5.48 -12.87
CA TRP A 127 0.23 -5.46 -11.44
C TRP A 127 -0.10 -6.79 -10.76
N ASN A 128 -1.28 -7.35 -11.04
CA ASN A 128 -1.75 -8.60 -10.45
C ASN A 128 -0.87 -9.78 -10.89
N ALA A 129 -0.55 -9.87 -12.18
CA ALA A 129 0.33 -10.92 -12.71
C ALA A 129 1.75 -10.83 -12.09
N THR A 130 2.30 -9.63 -12.02
CA THR A 130 3.61 -9.38 -11.42
C THR A 130 3.61 -9.66 -9.92
N SER A 131 2.58 -9.20 -9.19
CA SER A 131 2.51 -9.37 -7.74
C SER A 131 2.36 -10.83 -7.33
N ILE A 132 1.51 -11.60 -8.02
CA ILE A 132 1.34 -13.03 -7.75
C ILE A 132 2.64 -13.81 -8.02
N SER A 133 3.36 -13.48 -9.10
CA SER A 133 4.60 -14.21 -9.45
C SER A 133 5.78 -13.89 -8.51
N LEU A 134 5.76 -12.74 -7.84
CA LEU A 134 6.87 -12.26 -7.01
C LEU A 134 6.63 -12.33 -5.49
N THR A 135 5.41 -12.69 -5.07
CA THR A 135 5.02 -12.85 -3.66
C THR A 135 4.67 -14.30 -3.33
N LEU A 136 4.51 -14.62 -2.04
CA LEU A 136 4.23 -15.99 -1.63
C LEU A 136 2.83 -16.43 -2.10
N PRO A 137 2.65 -17.69 -2.51
CA PRO A 137 1.33 -18.22 -2.83
C PRO A 137 0.34 -17.98 -1.68
N GLY A 138 -0.78 -17.32 -1.97
CA GLY A 138 -1.82 -17.00 -0.98
C GLY A 138 -1.64 -15.69 -0.21
N SER A 139 -0.56 -14.92 -0.40
CA SER A 139 -0.45 -13.55 0.14
C SER A 139 -1.26 -12.52 -0.64
N PHE A 140 -1.87 -12.94 -1.74
CA PHE A 140 -2.73 -12.11 -2.57
C PHE A 140 -4.20 -12.41 -2.26
N VAL A 141 -4.90 -11.41 -1.74
CA VAL A 141 -6.35 -11.43 -1.52
C VAL A 141 -6.93 -10.26 -2.29
N ARG A 142 -7.73 -10.52 -3.32
CA ARG A 142 -8.53 -9.45 -3.93
C ARG A 142 -9.50 -8.95 -2.88
N ALA A 143 -9.54 -7.63 -2.66
CA ALA A 143 -10.51 -7.02 -1.75
C ALA A 143 -11.95 -7.40 -2.16
N THR A 144 -12.20 -7.51 -3.48
CA THR A 144 -13.42 -8.10 -4.07
C THR A 144 -13.11 -8.65 -5.49
N PRO A 145 -13.80 -9.71 -5.97
CA PRO A 145 -13.64 -10.21 -7.34
C PRO A 145 -14.13 -9.24 -8.41
N ASP A 146 -15.19 -8.46 -8.12
CA ASP A 146 -15.97 -7.72 -9.12
C ASP A 146 -16.34 -6.26 -8.74
N ASP A 147 -16.25 -5.85 -7.47
CA ASP A 147 -16.74 -4.52 -7.02
C ASP A 147 -15.72 -3.84 -6.11
N GLY A 148 -14.73 -3.14 -6.69
CA GLY A 148 -14.00 -2.15 -5.89
C GLY A 148 -15.03 -1.26 -5.18
N SER A 149 -14.81 -0.92 -3.91
CA SER A 149 -15.78 -0.11 -3.15
C SER A 149 -16.01 1.20 -3.91
N ILE A 150 -17.21 1.39 -4.44
CA ILE A 150 -17.57 2.62 -5.13
C ILE A 150 -17.74 3.69 -4.05
N HIS A 151 -16.74 4.57 -3.93
CA HIS A 151 -16.80 5.78 -3.10
C HIS A 151 -17.55 6.90 -3.86
N LEU A 152 -18.86 6.73 -4.04
CA LEU A 152 -19.73 7.83 -4.49
C LEU A 152 -20.00 8.74 -3.29
N TYR A 153 -19.31 9.87 -3.23
CA TYR A 153 -19.71 10.97 -2.36
C TYR A 153 -20.91 11.66 -3.01
N PRO A 154 -22.09 11.72 -2.37
CA PRO A 154 -23.15 12.60 -2.84
C PRO A 154 -22.66 14.04 -2.72
N ASP A 155 -22.66 14.72 -3.87
CA ASP A 155 -22.48 16.16 -4.02
C ASP A 155 -23.57 16.97 -3.30
#